data_AF-A0A6J5C068-F1
#
_entry.id   AF-A0A6J5C068-F1
#
_cell.length_a   1.000
_cell.length_b   1.000
_cell.length_c   1.000
_cell.angle_alpha   90.00
_cell.angle_beta   90.00
_cell.angle_gamma   90.00
#
_symmetry.space_group_name_H-M   'P 1'
#
loop_
_entity.id
_entity.type
_entity.pdbx_description
1 polymer ?
#
loop_
_entity_poly.entity_id
_entity_poly.type
_entity_poly.pdbx_seq_one_letter_code
_entity_poly.pdbx_strand_id
1 'polypeptide(L)'
;MKWPGHRARMRDPWHEIERAARKAGRWERHRRNAVLYLCWTAMVLCAIWETIVCRLAVQALGSTWPLLMEAGLWAATLCVIGWDVRRLWRQRMAMRLYYEDIADGVCPDRGMQITAANGWKWYRRQGSPWWISSKRPRPRVYVADALARLAGHNSSTRTPQV
;
A
#
# COMPACT_ATOMS: atom_id res chain seq x y z
N MET A 1 -28.81 -0.34 29.07
CA MET A 1 -28.74 -0.35 27.59
C MET A 1 -28.15 -1.68 27.13
N LYS A 2 -28.96 -2.55 26.52
CA LYS A 2 -28.55 -3.86 26.01
C LYS A 2 -28.01 -3.67 24.58
N TRP A 3 -26.75 -4.03 24.35
CA TRP A 3 -26.22 -4.16 22.98
C TRP A 3 -26.96 -5.31 22.28
N PRO A 4 -27.52 -5.09 21.07
CA PRO A 4 -28.25 -6.14 20.37
C PRO A 4 -27.30 -7.28 20.01
N GLY A 5 -27.74 -8.51 20.28
CA GLY A 5 -26.99 -9.74 20.04
C GLY A 5 -26.62 -9.89 18.57
N HIS A 6 -25.40 -9.48 18.24
CA HIS A 6 -24.77 -9.82 16.98
C HIS A 6 -24.46 -11.33 17.01
N ARG A 7 -25.24 -12.13 16.28
CA ARG A 7 -24.84 -13.48 15.87
C ARG A 7 -23.42 -13.37 15.30
N ALA A 8 -22.47 -13.99 15.97
CA ALA A 8 -21.06 -14.00 15.61
C ALA A 8 -20.91 -14.72 14.27
N ARG A 9 -20.98 -13.96 13.17
CA ARG A 9 -20.74 -14.49 11.83
C ARG A 9 -19.23 -14.72 11.69
N MET A 10 -18.81 -15.98 11.57
CA MET A 10 -17.56 -16.32 10.91
C MET A 10 -17.67 -15.85 9.46
N ARG A 11 -17.12 -14.68 9.18
CA ARG A 11 -17.04 -14.07 7.84
C ARG A 11 -15.65 -13.48 7.73
N ASP A 12 -15.12 -13.41 6.52
CA ASP A 12 -13.85 -12.75 6.26
C ASP A 12 -13.90 -11.31 6.82
N PRO A 13 -13.22 -11.02 7.94
CA PRO A 13 -13.32 -9.73 8.64
C PRO A 13 -12.67 -8.61 7.82
N TRP A 14 -11.93 -8.99 6.78
CA TRP A 14 -11.13 -8.09 5.98
C TRP A 14 -11.94 -6.94 5.36
N HIS A 15 -13.17 -7.17 4.90
CA HIS A 15 -14.00 -6.12 4.30
C HIS A 15 -14.44 -5.03 5.30
N GLU A 16 -14.54 -5.34 6.60
CA GLU A 16 -14.88 -4.38 7.64
C GLU A 16 -13.64 -3.64 8.13
N ILE A 17 -12.53 -4.37 8.28
CA ILE A 17 -11.22 -3.82 8.61
C ILE A 17 -10.75 -2.85 7.53
N GLU A 18 -10.93 -3.19 6.25
CA GLU A 18 -10.58 -2.32 5.13
C GLU A 18 -11.42 -1.04 5.13
N ARG A 19 -12.71 -1.12 5.50
CA ARG A 19 -13.58 0.07 5.65
C ARG A 19 -13.14 0.95 6.82
N ALA A 20 -12.75 0.36 7.95
CA ALA A 20 -12.26 1.08 9.13
C ALA A 20 -10.88 1.72 8.88
N ALA A 21 -9.94 0.98 8.28
CA ALA A 21 -8.61 1.45 7.91
C ALA A 21 -8.66 2.57 6.85
N ARG A 22 -9.61 2.50 5.90
CA ARG A 22 -9.89 3.58 4.95
C ARG A 22 -10.42 4.85 5.64
N LYS A 23 -11.21 4.73 6.71
CA LYS A 23 -11.68 5.89 7.48
C LYS A 23 -10.56 6.57 8.27
N ALA A 24 -9.71 5.79 8.96
CA ALA A 24 -8.66 6.31 9.83
C ALA A 24 -7.45 6.91 9.10
N GLY A 25 -7.07 6.35 7.94
CA GLY A 25 -5.83 6.73 7.24
C GLY A 25 -5.96 7.80 6.16
N ARG A 26 -7.13 8.41 5.99
CA ARG A 26 -7.49 9.15 4.77
C ARG A 26 -6.74 10.47 4.59
N TRP A 27 -6.56 11.26 5.65
CA TRP A 27 -6.09 12.64 5.52
C TRP A 27 -4.57 12.76 5.31
N GLU A 28 -3.77 12.05 6.10
CA GLU A 28 -2.30 12.17 6.03
C GLU A 28 -1.71 11.46 4.79
N ARG A 29 -2.28 10.33 4.38
CA ARG A 29 -1.90 9.65 3.14
C ARG A 29 -2.31 10.44 1.89
N HIS A 30 -3.40 11.21 1.95
CA HIS A 30 -3.88 11.96 0.80
C HIS A 30 -2.92 13.10 0.45
N ARG A 31 -2.47 13.90 1.43
CA ARG A 31 -1.49 14.98 1.20
C ARG A 31 -0.17 14.47 0.64
N ARG A 32 0.40 13.41 1.24
CA ARG A 32 1.69 12.86 0.77
C ARG A 32 1.60 12.28 -0.65
N ASN A 33 0.50 11.59 -0.96
CA ASN A 33 0.29 11.07 -2.31
C ASN A 33 0.03 12.21 -3.30
N ALA A 34 -0.70 13.27 -2.91
CA ALA A 34 -0.97 14.41 -3.77
C ALA A 34 0.32 15.13 -4.19
N VAL A 35 1.27 15.35 -3.28
CA VAL A 35 2.58 15.95 -3.61
C VAL A 35 3.33 15.07 -4.60
N LEU A 36 3.38 13.75 -4.38
CA LEU A 36 4.04 12.81 -5.30
C LEU A 36 3.39 12.82 -6.69
N TYR A 37 2.05 12.82 -6.75
CA TYR A 37 1.33 12.89 -8.02
C TYR A 37 1.61 14.22 -8.75
N LEU A 38 1.64 15.34 -8.04
CA LEU A 38 2.00 16.65 -8.61
C LEU A 38 3.42 16.63 -9.19
N CYS A 39 4.39 16.07 -8.46
CA CYS A 39 5.76 15.91 -8.95
C CYS A 39 5.81 15.04 -10.21
N TRP A 40 5.12 13.90 -10.24
CA TRP A 40 5.06 13.04 -11.42
C TRP A 40 4.42 13.75 -12.61
N THR A 41 3.32 14.48 -12.41
CA THR A 41 2.68 15.24 -13.48
C THR A 41 3.59 16.33 -14.02
N ALA A 42 4.32 17.04 -13.16
CA ALA A 42 5.28 18.06 -13.58
C ALA A 42 6.43 17.46 -14.39
N MET A 43 6.97 16.31 -13.99
CA MET A 43 8.01 15.59 -14.74
C MET A 43 7.52 15.16 -16.13
N VAL A 44 6.31 14.60 -16.22
CA VAL A 44 5.73 14.18 -17.51
C VAL A 44 5.49 15.39 -18.42
N LEU A 45 4.94 16.48 -17.89
CA LEU A 45 4.74 17.72 -18.66
C LEU A 45 6.08 18.29 -19.16
N CYS A 46 7.11 18.28 -18.31
CA CYS A 46 8.46 18.68 -18.69
C CYS A 46 9.01 17.79 -19.82
N ALA A 47 8.87 16.46 -19.71
CA ALA A 47 9.30 15.54 -20.76
C ALA A 47 8.56 15.74 -22.09
N ILE A 48 7.25 16.02 -22.05
CA ILE A 48 6.45 16.35 -23.23
C ILE A 48 6.95 17.66 -23.86
N TRP A 49 7.18 18.69 -23.05
CA TRP A 49 7.68 19.97 -23.52
C TRP A 49 9.04 19.83 -24.22
N GLU A 50 9.99 19.14 -23.56
CA GLU A 50 11.32 18.87 -24.11
C GLU A 50 11.27 18.01 -25.38
N THR A 51 10.29 17.11 -25.50
CA THR A 51 10.06 16.35 -26.73
C THR A 51 9.74 17.28 -27.89
N ILE A 52 8.87 18.27 -27.69
CA ILE A 52 8.52 19.26 -28.74
C ILE A 52 9.76 20.06 -29.13
N VAL A 53 10.54 20.54 -28.16
CA VAL A 53 11.79 21.29 -28.38
C VAL A 53 12.81 20.46 -29.16
N CYS A 54 13.04 19.21 -28.76
CA CYS A 54 13.96 18.30 -29.44
C CYS A 54 13.55 18.05 -30.89
N ARG A 55 12.25 17.88 -31.16
CA ARG A 55 11.73 17.66 -32.52
C ARG A 55 11.89 18.88 -33.42
N LEU A 56 11.66 20.09 -32.88
CA LEU A 56 11.94 21.33 -33.60
C LEU A 56 13.44 21.51 -33.84
N ALA A 57 14.27 21.15 -32.87
CA ALA A 57 15.73 21.21 -33.00
C ALA A 57 16.26 20.26 -34.08
N VAL A 58 15.69 19.05 -34.23
CA VAL A 58 16.03 18.12 -35.33
C VAL A 58 15.77 18.77 -36.69
N GLN A 59 14.64 19.47 -36.84
CA GLN A 59 14.29 20.16 -38.09
C GLN A 59 15.23 21.33 -38.38
N ALA A 60 15.63 22.07 -37.35
CA ALA A 60 16.52 23.23 -37.49
C ALA A 60 17.99 22.85 -37.72
N LEU A 61 18.48 21.81 -37.05
CA LEU A 61 19.90 21.40 -37.08
C LEU A 61 20.18 20.32 -38.14
N GLY A 62 19.16 19.65 -38.67
CA GLY A 62 19.31 18.51 -39.58
C GLY A 62 20.03 17.30 -38.94
N SER A 63 20.14 17.27 -37.61
CA SER A 63 20.87 16.25 -36.85
C SER A 63 19.92 15.44 -35.97
N THR A 64 20.23 14.16 -35.80
CA THR A 64 19.44 13.22 -35.00
C THR A 64 19.83 13.19 -33.51
N TRP A 65 20.92 13.86 -33.11
CA TRP A 65 21.37 13.89 -31.72
C TRP A 65 20.30 14.37 -30.70
N PRO A 66 19.44 15.37 -31.00
CA PRO A 66 18.37 15.76 -30.08
C PRO A 66 17.35 14.64 -29.78
N LEU A 67 17.19 13.65 -30.67
CA LEU A 67 16.34 12.48 -30.41
C LEU A 67 16.92 11.58 -29.31
N LEU A 68 18.24 11.53 -29.15
CA LEU A 68 18.89 10.78 -28.07
C LEU A 68 18.68 11.47 -26.71
N MET A 69 18.65 12.80 -26.69
CA MET A 69 18.29 13.58 -25.50
C MET A 69 16.83 13.35 -25.12
N GLU A 70 15.90 13.38 -26.08
CA GLU A 70 14.49 13.03 -25.91
C GLU A 70 14.34 11.63 -25.27
N ALA A 71 14.97 10.62 -25.86
CA ALA A 71 14.90 9.25 -25.36
C ALA A 71 15.49 9.10 -23.94
N GLY A 72 16.62 9.76 -23.66
CA GLY A 72 17.25 9.78 -22.35
C GLY A 72 16.36 10.40 -21.27
N LEU A 73 15.69 11.50 -21.58
CA LEU A 73 14.80 12.20 -20.65
C LEU A 73 13.56 11.34 -20.33
N TRP A 74 12.97 10.69 -21.33
CA TRP A 74 11.87 9.75 -21.11
C TRP A 74 12.29 8.55 -20.27
N ALA A 75 13.45 7.96 -20.57
CA ALA A 75 13.99 6.85 -19.80
C ALA A 75 14.20 7.23 -18.32
N ALA A 76 14.80 8.39 -18.05
CA ALA A 76 14.99 8.90 -16.70
C ALA A 76 13.64 9.12 -15.97
N THR A 77 12.69 9.76 -16.65
CA THR A 77 11.35 10.05 -16.11
C THR A 77 10.62 8.76 -15.71
N LEU A 78 10.60 7.77 -16.60
CA LEU A 78 9.96 6.48 -16.37
C LEU A 78 10.64 5.68 -15.26
N CYS A 79 11.98 5.72 -15.17
CA CYS A 79 12.74 5.06 -14.10
C CYS A 79 12.38 5.62 -12.73
N VAL A 80 12.32 6.95 -12.57
CA VAL A 80 11.96 7.60 -11.31
C VAL A 80 10.53 7.26 -10.91
N ILE A 81 9.57 7.46 -11.82
CA ILE A 81 8.15 7.16 -11.56
C ILE A 81 7.97 5.68 -11.23
N GLY A 82 8.56 4.78 -12.03
CA GLY A 82 8.49 3.34 -11.82
C GLY A 82 9.07 2.90 -10.48
N TRP A 83 10.21 3.48 -10.09
CA TRP A 83 10.82 3.23 -8.77
C TRP A 83 9.90 3.67 -7.62
N ASP A 84 9.33 4.86 -7.69
CA ASP A 84 8.44 5.38 -6.65
C ASP A 84 7.13 4.60 -6.57
N VAL A 85 6.51 4.28 -7.71
CA VAL A 85 5.32 3.42 -7.78
C VAL A 85 5.59 2.08 -7.13
N ARG A 86 6.73 1.45 -7.46
CA ARG A 86 7.15 0.18 -6.86
C ARG A 86 7.34 0.31 -5.34
N ARG A 87 7.95 1.40 -4.87
CA ARG A 87 8.14 1.67 -3.43
C ARG A 87 6.82 1.88 -2.70
N LEU A 88 5.91 2.68 -3.26
CA LEU A 88 4.57 2.91 -2.71
C LEU A 88 3.76 1.62 -2.66
N TRP A 89 3.80 0.83 -3.74
CA TRP A 89 3.15 -0.47 -3.80
C TRP A 89 3.69 -1.43 -2.73
N ARG A 90 5.02 -1.49 -2.57
CA ARG A 90 5.69 -2.27 -1.51
C ARG A 90 5.17 -1.93 -0.12
N GLN A 91 5.12 -0.64 0.20
CA GLN A 91 4.65 -0.17 1.50
C GLN A 91 3.17 -0.49 1.71
N ARG A 92 2.33 -0.30 0.70
CA ARG A 92 0.89 -0.58 0.78
C ARG A 92 0.63 -2.07 0.96
N MET A 93 1.32 -2.94 0.22
CA MET A 93 1.17 -4.40 0.34
C MET A 93 1.67 -4.91 1.67
N ALA A 94 2.86 -4.48 2.12
CA ALA A 94 3.39 -4.87 3.43
C ALA A 94 2.44 -4.45 4.55
N MET A 95 1.93 -3.20 4.54
CA MET A 95 1.00 -2.76 5.57
C MET A 95 -0.34 -3.51 5.49
N ARG A 96 -0.82 -3.79 4.27
CA ARG A 96 -2.06 -4.56 4.07
C ARG A 96 -1.96 -5.95 4.69
N LEU A 97 -0.96 -6.73 4.27
CA LEU A 97 -0.74 -8.08 4.79
C LEU A 97 -0.53 -8.03 6.31
N TYR A 98 0.14 -6.99 6.83
CA TYR A 98 0.38 -6.84 8.26
C TYR A 98 -0.92 -6.70 9.06
N TYR A 99 -1.85 -5.87 8.57
CA TYR A 99 -3.20 -5.77 9.16
C TYR A 99 -3.96 -7.09 9.08
N GLU A 100 -3.83 -7.83 7.98
CA GLU A 100 -4.42 -9.16 7.80
C GLU A 100 -3.86 -10.13 8.85
N ASP A 101 -2.53 -10.18 9.04
CA ASP A 101 -1.88 -11.06 10.01
C ASP A 101 -2.27 -10.75 11.46
N ILE A 102 -2.44 -9.47 11.82
CA ILE A 102 -2.91 -9.06 13.15
C ILE A 102 -4.37 -9.48 13.37
N ALA A 103 -5.22 -9.28 12.37
CA ALA A 103 -6.63 -9.65 12.43
C ALA A 103 -6.81 -11.17 12.57
N ASP A 104 -6.06 -11.93 11.77
CA ASP A 104 -6.00 -13.39 11.79
C ASP A 104 -5.38 -13.93 13.09
N GLY A 105 -4.70 -13.08 13.87
CA GLY A 105 -4.04 -13.44 15.13
C GLY A 105 -2.69 -14.16 14.94
N VAL A 106 -2.14 -14.13 13.72
CA VAL A 106 -0.83 -14.67 13.36
C VAL A 106 0.28 -13.73 13.85
N CYS A 107 0.04 -12.42 13.76
CA CYS A 107 0.94 -11.41 14.31
C CYS A 107 0.49 -11.03 15.75
N PRO A 108 1.43 -10.97 16.72
CA PRO A 108 1.09 -10.64 18.10
C PRO A 108 0.85 -9.13 18.34
N ASP A 109 1.25 -8.27 17.41
CA ASP A 109 1.19 -6.82 17.55
C ASP A 109 -0.26 -6.30 17.60
N ARG A 110 -0.53 -5.28 18.42
CA ARG A 110 -1.89 -4.75 18.64
C ARG A 110 -1.94 -3.24 18.85
N GLY A 111 -3.10 -2.64 18.54
CA GLY A 111 -3.41 -1.23 18.82
C GLY A 111 -2.28 -0.27 18.42
N MET A 112 -1.67 0.39 19.40
CA MET A 112 -0.58 1.36 19.21
C MET A 112 0.70 0.75 18.59
N GLN A 113 0.88 -0.56 18.63
CA GLN A 113 2.01 -1.26 18.01
C GLN A 113 1.82 -1.42 16.49
N ILE A 114 0.63 -1.11 15.97
CA ILE A 114 0.32 -1.20 14.54
C ILE A 114 0.94 -0.01 13.81
N THR A 115 2.23 -0.13 13.53
CA THR A 115 3.02 0.90 12.85
C THR A 115 3.63 0.34 11.57
N ALA A 116 3.93 1.22 10.61
CA ALA A 116 4.61 0.83 9.38
C ALA A 116 6.01 0.24 9.64
N ALA A 117 6.68 0.69 10.71
CA ALA A 117 7.99 0.18 11.11
C ALA A 117 7.89 -1.28 11.60
N ASN A 118 6.92 -1.57 12.46
CA ASN A 118 6.71 -2.92 12.97
C ASN A 118 6.23 -3.88 11.87
N GLY A 119 5.34 -3.43 10.98
CA GLY A 119 4.94 -4.22 9.81
C GLY A 119 6.12 -4.56 8.89
N TRP A 120 7.05 -3.63 8.68
CA TRP A 120 8.29 -3.93 7.95
C TRP A 120 9.21 -4.88 8.69
N LYS A 121 9.34 -4.75 10.02
CA LYS A 121 10.14 -5.67 10.85
C LYS A 121 9.56 -7.09 10.80
N TRP A 122 8.24 -7.22 10.82
CA TRP A 122 7.52 -8.48 10.71
C TRP A 122 7.84 -9.19 9.38
N TYR A 123 7.67 -8.52 8.25
CA TYR A 123 7.96 -9.12 6.95
C TYR A 123 9.44 -9.25 6.61
N ARG A 124 10.33 -8.49 7.25
CA ARG A 124 11.77 -8.77 7.16
C ARG A 124 12.09 -10.16 7.72
N ARG A 125 11.34 -10.63 8.72
CA ARG A 125 11.54 -11.93 9.36
C ARG A 125 10.80 -13.07 8.66
N GLN A 126 9.58 -12.84 8.15
CA GLN A 126 8.77 -13.87 7.48
C GLN A 126 9.08 -14.07 5.98
N GLY A 127 9.91 -13.21 5.38
CA GLY A 127 10.20 -13.23 3.96
C GLY A 127 9.50 -12.10 3.21
N SER A 128 9.99 -11.80 2.01
CA SER A 128 9.56 -10.61 1.28
C SER A 128 8.03 -10.63 1.03
N PRO A 129 7.31 -9.52 1.32
CA PRO A 129 5.87 -9.40 1.08
C PRO A 129 5.43 -9.74 -0.36
N TRP A 130 6.37 -9.68 -1.31
CA TRP A 130 6.15 -9.99 -2.72
C TRP A 130 5.77 -11.44 -2.99
N TRP A 131 6.23 -12.38 -2.16
CA TRP A 131 6.04 -13.81 -2.37
C TRP A 131 4.84 -14.36 -1.59
N ILE A 132 4.19 -13.51 -0.79
CA ILE A 132 3.06 -13.89 0.03
C ILE A 132 1.79 -13.67 -0.79
N SER A 133 1.20 -14.77 -1.26
CA SER A 133 -0.07 -14.73 -1.97
C SER A 133 -1.16 -14.17 -1.07
N SER A 134 -1.93 -13.20 -1.58
CA SER A 134 -3.12 -12.70 -0.89
C SER A 134 -4.19 -13.79 -0.71
N LYS A 135 -4.13 -14.85 -1.52
CA LYS A 135 -5.01 -16.04 -1.47
C LYS A 135 -4.47 -17.16 -0.57
N ARG A 136 -3.42 -16.93 0.22
CA ARG A 136 -2.91 -17.94 1.16
C ARG A 136 -4.04 -18.42 2.09
N PRO A 137 -4.02 -19.69 2.54
CA PRO A 137 -4.98 -20.16 3.53
C PRO A 137 -4.89 -19.30 4.80
N ARG A 138 -6.06 -18.85 5.30
CA ARG A 138 -6.17 -18.00 6.48
C ARG A 138 -6.99 -18.70 7.57
N PRO A 139 -6.63 -18.53 8.85
CA PRO A 139 -7.43 -19.06 9.94
C PRO A 139 -8.79 -18.35 9.99
N ARG A 140 -9.86 -19.10 10.22
CA ARG A 140 -11.19 -18.50 10.43
C ARG A 140 -11.24 -17.90 11.83
N VAL A 141 -11.36 -16.58 11.91
CA VAL A 141 -11.46 -15.83 13.18
C VAL A 141 -12.81 -15.14 13.31
N TYR A 142 -13.26 -14.97 14.55
CA TYR A 142 -14.44 -14.14 14.82
C TYR A 142 -14.12 -12.67 14.54
N VAL A 143 -15.02 -11.99 13.83
CA VAL A 143 -14.87 -10.55 13.49
C VAL A 143 -14.65 -9.70 14.74
N ALA A 144 -15.34 -10.02 15.85
CA ALA A 144 -15.19 -9.31 17.11
C ALA A 144 -13.76 -9.42 17.69
N ASP A 145 -13.13 -10.60 17.60
CA ASP A 145 -11.77 -10.80 18.08
C ASP A 145 -10.73 -10.11 17.18
N ALA A 146 -10.95 -10.13 15.87
CA ALA A 146 -10.11 -9.39 14.92
C ALA A 146 -10.16 -7.87 15.19
N LEU A 147 -11.35 -7.32 15.42
CA LEU A 147 -11.53 -5.91 15.78
C LEU A 147 -10.92 -5.58 17.15
N ALA A 148 -11.06 -6.47 18.13
CA ALA A 148 -10.46 -6.29 19.45
C ALA A 148 -8.93 -6.20 19.37
N ARG A 149 -8.28 -7.07 18.58
CA ARG A 149 -6.82 -7.05 18.36
C ARG A 149 -6.36 -5.75 17.70
N LEU A 150 -7.09 -5.29 16.68
CA LEU A 150 -6.80 -4.03 16.02
C LEU A 150 -6.96 -2.83 16.94
N ALA A 151 -7.92 -2.88 17.86
CA ALA A 151 -8.15 -1.85 18.87
C ALA A 151 -7.16 -1.90 20.05
N GLY A 152 -6.35 -2.95 20.18
CA GLY A 152 -5.42 -3.10 21.31
C GLY A 152 -5.98 -3.90 22.50
N HIS A 153 -7.18 -4.46 22.37
CA HIS A 153 -7.84 -5.23 23.42
C HIS A 153 -7.48 -6.72 23.34
N ASN A 154 -7.65 -7.43 24.46
CA ASN A 154 -7.60 -8.89 24.45
C ASN A 154 -8.85 -9.44 23.74
N SER A 155 -8.65 -10.34 22.78
CA SER A 155 -9.75 -11.09 22.19
C SER A 155 -10.46 -11.92 23.26
N SER A 156 -11.77 -12.08 23.14
CA SER A 156 -12.49 -13.01 23.99
C SER A 156 -11.97 -14.42 23.70
N THR A 157 -11.72 -15.23 24.73
CA THR A 157 -11.13 -16.58 24.67
C THR A 157 -12.05 -17.63 24.00
N ARG A 158 -12.80 -17.26 22.96
CA ARG A 158 -13.55 -18.22 22.15
C ARG A 158 -12.64 -18.77 21.06
N THR A 159 -11.97 -19.87 21.38
CA THR A 159 -11.25 -20.69 20.40
C THR A 159 -12.14 -20.98 19.20
N PRO A 160 -11.73 -20.62 17.97
CA PRO A 160 -12.39 -21.14 16.77
C PRO A 160 -12.19 -22.67 16.77
N GLN A 161 -13.29 -23.42 16.69
CA GLN A 161 -13.20 -24.86 16.49
C GLN A 161 -12.66 -25.14 15.08
N VAL A 162 -11.72 -26.09 15.03
CA VAL A 162 -11.06 -26.63 13.84
C VAL A 162 -12.08 -27.12 12.82
#